data_AF-A0A0T2YBR7-F1
#
_entry.id   AF-A0A0T2YBR7-F1
#
_cell.length_a   1.000
_cell.length_b   1.000
_cell.length_c   1.000
_cell.angle_alpha   90.00
_cell.angle_beta   90.00
_cell.angle_gamma   90.00
#
_symmetry.space_group_name_H-M   'P 1'
#
loop_
_entity.id
_entity.type
_entity.pdbx_description
1 polymer ?
#
loop_
_entity_poly.entity_id
_entity_poly.type
_entity_poly.pdbx_seq_one_letter_code
_entity_poly.pdbx_strand_id
1 'polypeptide(L)' 'MNWISFGDFLEMGGYGLYVWGSLGMCAAVVVAELMVIRFRRRLLAQEAGDERATEEHTA' A
#
# COMPACT_ATOMS: atom_id res chain seq x y z
N MET A 1 -27.52 0.69 25.86
CA MET A 1 -26.82 0.84 24.56
C MET A 1 -25.73 1.88 24.74
N ASN A 2 -24.59 1.47 25.29
CA ASN A 2 -23.47 2.35 25.56
C ASN A 2 -22.54 2.26 24.35
N TRP A 3 -22.73 3.15 23.38
CA TRP A 3 -21.79 3.31 22.28
C TRP A 3 -20.56 3.99 22.87
N ILE A 4 -19.51 3.20 23.13
CA ILE A 4 -18.19 3.73 23.48
C ILE A 4 -17.74 4.51 22.25
N SER A 5 -17.77 5.83 22.35
CA SER A 5 -17.44 6.71 21.24
C SER A 5 -16.00 6.49 20.82
N PHE A 6 -15.72 6.62 19.51
CA PHE A 6 -14.34 6.63 19.00
C PHE A 6 -13.46 7.69 19.70
N GLY A 7 -14.08 8.75 20.24
CA GLY A 7 -13.43 9.75 21.09
C GLY A 7 -12.88 9.19 22.40
N ASP A 8 -13.63 8.32 23.11
CA ASP A 8 -13.17 7.70 24.37
C ASP A 8 -11.98 6.77 24.14
N PHE A 9 -11.88 6.11 22.98
CA PHE A 9 -10.72 5.28 22.61
C PHE A 9 -9.48 6.12 22.28
N LEU A 10 -9.67 7.34 21.78
CA LEU A 10 -8.58 8.27 21.52
C LEU A 10 -8.10 8.95 22.82
N GLU A 11 -9.04 9.24 23.73
CA GLU A 11 -8.81 9.90 25.02
C GLU A 11 -8.50 8.94 26.18
N MET A 12 -8.50 7.61 25.96
CA MET A 12 -8.03 6.59 26.90
C MET A 12 -6.51 6.69 27.14
N GLY A 13 -6.07 7.75 27.81
CA GLY A 13 -4.81 7.82 28.55
C GLY A 13 -3.52 7.49 27.78
N GLY A 14 -3.48 7.71 26.47
CA GLY A 14 -2.27 7.53 25.64
C GLY A 14 -2.12 6.19 24.90
N TYR A 15 -3.02 5.22 25.10
CA TYR A 15 -2.95 3.91 24.42
C TYR A 15 -3.54 3.92 22.99
N GLY A 16 -4.48 4.82 22.69
CA GLY A 16 -5.07 4.95 21.36
C GLY A 16 -4.01 5.22 20.28
N LEU A 17 -3.03 6.08 20.57
CA LEU A 17 -1.92 6.38 19.67
C LEU A 17 -1.05 5.17 19.34
N TYR A 18 -0.85 4.24 20.28
CA TYR A 18 -0.10 3.01 20.04
C TYR A 18 -0.85 2.03 19.13
N VAL A 19 -2.15 1.85 19.35
CA VAL A 19 -2.98 0.94 18.53
C VAL A 19 -3.09 1.47 17.11
N TRP A 20 -3.44 2.74 16.96
CA TRP A 20 -3.54 3.39 15.65
C TRP A 20 -2.19 3.54 14.97
N GLY A 21 -1.12 3.82 15.73
CA GLY A 21 0.24 3.89 15.21
C GLY A 21 0.75 2.53 14.72
N SER A 22 0.50 1.45 15.46
CA SER A 22 0.92 0.09 15.05
C SER A 22 0.10 -0.41 13.86
N LEU A 23 -1.23 -0.20 13.88
CA LEU A 23 -2.11 -0.52 12.74
C LEU A 23 -1.71 0.29 11.50
N GLY A 24 -1.43 1.58 11.68
CA GLY A 24 -0.92 2.47 10.65
C GLY A 24 0.43 2.03 10.09
N MET A 25 1.37 1.59 10.94
CA MET A 25 2.66 1.07 10.49
C MET A 25 2.52 -0.25 9.72
N CYS A 26 1.68 -1.18 10.17
CA CYS A 26 1.39 -2.39 9.40
C CYS A 26 0.81 -2.04 8.02
N ALA A 27 -0.17 -1.15 7.97
CA ALA A 27 -0.75 -0.69 6.71
C ALA A 27 0.28 0.01 5.82
N ALA A 28 1.16 0.83 6.39
CA ALA A 28 2.23 1.53 5.67
C ALA A 28 3.22 0.54 5.03
N VAL A 29 3.63 -0.51 5.75
CA VAL A 29 4.53 -1.54 5.22
C VAL A 29 3.88 -2.29 4.05
N VAL A 30 2.61 -2.68 4.18
CA VAL A 30 1.86 -3.34 3.09
C VAL A 30 1.75 -2.44 1.87
N VAL A 31 1.44 -1.15 2.06
CA VAL A 31 1.38 -0.18 0.97
C VAL A 31 2.75 0.00 0.31
N ALA A 32 3.83 0.05 1.10
CA ALA A 32 5.19 0.14 0.58
C ALA A 32 5.56 -1.08 -0.27
N GLU A 33 5.28 -2.31 0.20
CA GLU A 33 5.48 -3.53 -0.59
C GLU A 33 4.67 -3.49 -1.89
N LEU A 34 3.39 -3.11 -1.81
CA LEU A 34 2.53 -2.99 -2.99
C LEU A 34 3.08 -1.96 -3.99
N MET A 35 3.62 -0.83 -3.52
CA MET A 35 4.26 0.15 -4.40
C MET A 35 5.50 -0.42 -5.08
N VAL A 36 6.37 -1.11 -4.34
CA VAL A 36 7.57 -1.75 -4.91
C VAL A 36 7.19 -2.79 -5.95
N ILE A 37 6.21 -3.66 -5.65
CA ILE A 37 5.71 -4.66 -6.59
C ILE A 37 5.11 -3.97 -7.83
N ARG A 38 4.33 -2.91 -7.63
CA ARG A 38 3.71 -2.17 -8.73
C ARG A 38 4.74 -1.49 -9.62
N PHE A 39 5.82 -0.99 -9.05
CA PHE A 39 6.93 -0.38 -9.78
C PHE A 39 7.68 -1.43 -10.59
N ARG A 40 8.00 -2.59 -10.00
CA ARG A 40 8.62 -3.71 -10.73
C ARG A 40 7.75 -4.24 -11.86
N ARG A 41 6.44 -4.35 -11.64
CA ARG A 41 5.48 -4.74 -12.68
C ARG A 41 5.42 -3.72 -13.82
N ARG A 42 5.59 -2.42 -13.54
CA ARG A 42 5.67 -1.41 -14.60
C ARG A 42 6.94 -1.60 -15.42
N LEU A 43 8.08 -1.82 -14.78
CA LEU A 43 9.36 -2.04 -15.48
C LEU A 43 9.28 -3.24 -16.43
N LEU A 44 8.81 -4.39 -15.94
CA LEU A 44 8.64 -5.61 -16.74
C LEU A 44 7.58 -5.47 -17.84
N ALA A 45 6.52 -4.70 -17.58
CA ALA A 45 5.49 -4.43 -18.59
C ALA A 45 5.99 -3.50 -19.71
N GLN A 46 6.97 -2.65 -19.42
CA GLN A 46 7.60 -1.80 -20.44
C GLN A 46 8.50 -2.65 -21.35
N GLU A 47 9.32 -3.54 -20.77
CA GLU A 47 10.16 -4.48 -21.53
C GLU A 47 9.31 -5.40 -22.44
N ALA A 48 8.24 -5.99 -21.92
CA ALA A 48 7.34 -6.84 -22.71
C ALA A 48 6.45 -6.07 -23.72
N GLY A 49 6.39 -4.74 -23.63
CA GLY A 49 5.77 -3.87 -24.63
C GLY A 49 6.75 -3.53 -25.76
N ASP A 50 8.02 -3.34 -25.41
CA ASP A 50 9.09 -2.95 -26.33
C ASP A 50 9.47 -4.11 -27.28
N GLU A 51 9.49 -5.35 -26.78
CA GLU A 51 9.70 -6.54 -27.64
C GLU A 51 8.57 -6.75 -28.66
N ARG A 52 7.32 -6.49 -28.28
CA ARG A 52 6.18 -6.59 -29.21
C ARG A 52 6.16 -5.48 -30.25
N ALA A 53 6.54 -4.26 -29.87
CA ALA A 53 6.72 -3.15 -30.81
C ALA A 53 7.88 -3.41 -31.78
N THR A 54 8.91 -4.14 -31.33
CA THR A 54 10.05 -4.53 -32.18
C THR A 54 9.67 -5.65 -33.16
N GLU A 55 8.91 -6.66 -32.73
CA GLU A 55 8.42 -7.73 -33.62
C GLU A 55 7.47 -7.21 -34.72
N GLU A 56 6.58 -6.26 -34.41
CA GLU A 56 5.65 -5.68 -35.39
C GLU A 56 6.33 -4.79 -36.45
N HIS A 57 7.52 -4.24 -36.17
CA HIS A 57 8.25 -3.42 -37.14
C HIS A 57 9.13 -4.23 -38.10
N THR A 58 9.39 -5.50 -37.79
CA THR A 58 10.22 -6.41 -38.61
C THR A 58 9.43 -7.42 -39.45
N ALA A 59 8.10 -7.41 -39.39
CA ALA A 59 7.20 -8.24 -40.21
C ALA A 59 6.59 -7.43 -41.36
#